data_AF-A0A1D8ADX3-F1
#
_entry.id   AF-A0A1D8ADX3-F1
#
_cell.length_a   1.000
_cell.length_b   1.000
_cell.length_c   1.000
_cell.angle_alpha   90.00
_cell.angle_beta   90.00
_cell.angle_gamma   90.00
#
_symmetry.space_group_name_H-M   'P 1'
#
loop_
_entity.id
_entity.type
_entity.pdbx_description
1 polymer ?
#
loop_
_entity_poly.entity_id
_entity_poly.type
_entity_poly.pdbx_seq_one_letter_code
_entity_poly.pdbx_strand_id
1 'polypeptide(L)'
;MLGRIISAIAGNKASEYVRGVDGTAGTLLGFAAPTVLRRMGPLGIVAAVAGGYAYKKHAERRDAQKARAQKARAQRPSGFAEPTRMQA
;
A
#
# COMPACT_ATOMS: atom_id res chain seq x y z
N MET A 1 -25.64 10.96 15.84
CA MET A 1 -25.76 11.20 14.37
C MET A 1 -24.40 11.29 13.67
N LEU A 2 -23.41 11.96 14.27
CA LEU A 2 -22.07 12.17 13.68
C LEU A 2 -21.34 10.87 13.27
N GLY A 3 -21.53 9.79 14.03
CA GLY A 3 -20.91 8.48 13.73
C GLY A 3 -21.27 7.92 12.35
N ARG A 4 -22.50 8.17 11.87
CA ARG A 4 -22.97 7.71 10.54
C ARG A 4 -22.30 8.45 9.39
N ILE A 5 -21.97 9.72 9.61
CA ILE A 5 -21.30 10.58 8.62
C ILE A 5 -19.83 10.18 8.51
N ILE A 6 -19.15 10.01 9.63
CA ILE A 6 -17.75 9.58 9.67
C ILE A 6 -17.62 8.18 9.05
N SER A 7 -18.54 7.26 9.34
CA SER A 7 -18.53 5.92 8.74
C SER A 7 -18.84 5.93 7.24
N ALA A 8 -19.73 6.80 6.77
CA ALA A 8 -20.05 6.90 5.34
C ALA A 8 -18.86 7.48 4.54
N ILE A 9 -18.17 8.49 5.10
CA ILE A 9 -16.98 9.09 4.48
C ILE A 9 -15.82 8.09 4.48
N ALA A 10 -15.56 7.42 5.60
CA ALA A 10 -14.54 6.39 5.69
C ALA A 10 -14.84 5.20 4.75
N GLY A 11 -16.12 4.80 4.64
CA GLY A 11 -16.57 3.73 3.76
C GLY A 11 -16.41 4.06 2.27
N ASN A 12 -16.81 5.26 1.85
CA ASN A 12 -16.70 5.67 0.44
C ASN A 12 -15.24 5.78 -0.01
N LYS A 13 -14.38 6.34 0.85
CA LYS A 13 -12.94 6.45 0.59
C LYS A 13 -12.23 5.09 0.63
N ALA A 14 -12.62 4.19 1.55
CA ALA A 14 -12.11 2.84 1.54
C ALA A 14 -12.47 2.15 0.22
N SER A 15 -13.73 2.21 -0.22
CA SER A 15 -14.21 1.55 -1.44
C SER A 15 -13.44 1.92 -2.72
N GLU A 16 -12.99 3.17 -2.86
CA GLU A 16 -12.11 3.55 -3.99
C GLU A 16 -10.75 2.85 -3.94
N TYR A 17 -10.15 2.68 -2.76
CA TYR A 17 -8.86 2.03 -2.59
C TYR A 17 -8.95 0.50 -2.55
N VAL A 18 -10.08 -0.09 -2.10
CA VAL A 18 -10.26 -1.55 -2.07
C VAL A 18 -10.57 -2.13 -3.45
N ARG A 19 -11.01 -1.30 -4.41
CA ARG A 19 -11.38 -1.73 -5.77
C ARG A 19 -10.20 -2.28 -6.59
N GLY A 20 -8.96 -2.11 -6.10
CA GLY A 20 -7.73 -2.69 -6.67
C GLY A 20 -6.93 -3.61 -5.73
N VAL A 21 -7.50 -4.00 -4.58
CA VAL A 21 -6.90 -5.06 -3.73
C VAL A 21 -7.49 -6.39 -4.20
N ASP A 22 -6.87 -6.96 -5.23
CA ASP A 22 -7.27 -8.21 -5.85
C ASP A 22 -7.36 -9.37 -4.84
N GLY A 23 -8.60 -9.82 -4.57
CA GLY A 23 -8.88 -11.19 -4.14
C GLY A 23 -9.23 -11.44 -2.68
N THR A 24 -9.77 -12.64 -2.46
CA THR A 24 -10.25 -13.26 -1.22
C THR A 24 -9.42 -12.97 0.04
N ALA A 25 -8.11 -12.74 -0.11
CA ALA A 25 -7.23 -12.36 0.99
C ALA A 25 -7.59 -10.99 1.60
N GLY A 26 -7.92 -9.99 0.77
CA GLY A 26 -8.29 -8.65 1.25
C GLY A 26 -9.63 -8.62 1.98
N THR A 27 -10.61 -9.41 1.51
CA THR A 27 -11.92 -9.54 2.15
C THR A 27 -11.86 -10.38 3.41
N LEU A 28 -11.14 -11.51 3.41
CA LEU A 28 -10.92 -12.30 4.62
C LEU A 28 -10.19 -11.49 5.69
N LEU A 29 -9.16 -10.73 5.31
CA LEU A 29 -8.47 -9.86 6.26
C LEU A 29 -9.39 -8.74 6.74
N GLY A 30 -10.12 -8.06 5.85
CA GLY A 30 -11.07 -7.01 6.22
C GLY A 30 -12.20 -7.48 7.12
N PHE A 31 -12.66 -8.73 6.97
CA PHE A 31 -13.75 -9.31 7.74
C PHE A 31 -13.27 -9.94 9.06
N ALA A 32 -12.09 -10.57 9.06
CA ALA A 32 -11.52 -11.22 10.24
C ALA A 32 -10.75 -10.26 11.15
N ALA A 33 -10.11 -9.23 10.60
CA ALA A 33 -9.35 -8.23 11.36
C ALA A 33 -10.15 -7.59 12.50
N PRO A 34 -11.38 -7.08 12.30
CA PRO A 34 -12.14 -6.49 13.41
C PRO A 34 -12.48 -7.51 14.49
N THR A 35 -12.70 -8.77 14.14
CA THR A 35 -13.02 -9.86 15.09
C THR A 35 -11.82 -10.20 15.97
N VAL A 36 -10.63 -10.28 15.40
CA VAL A 36 -9.37 -10.52 16.15
C VAL A 36 -9.00 -9.28 16.98
N LEU A 37 -9.17 -8.08 16.43
CA LEU A 37 -8.85 -6.83 17.11
C LEU A 37 -9.78 -6.59 18.31
N ARG A 38 -11.05 -6.98 18.21
CA ARG A 38 -12.02 -6.94 19.32
C ARG A 38 -11.63 -7.90 20.46
N ARG A 39 -10.88 -8.95 20.17
CA ARG A 39 -10.34 -9.90 21.17
C ARG A 39 -9.07 -9.39 21.86
N MET A 40 -8.29 -8.55 21.19
CA MET A 40 -7.13 -7.83 21.77
C MET A 40 -7.54 -6.61 22.62
N GLY A 41 -8.79 -6.14 22.47
CA GLY A 41 -9.33 -5.03 23.24
C GLY A 41 -8.70 -3.67 22.89
N PRO A 42 -8.90 -2.64 23.73
CA PRO A 42 -8.46 -1.27 23.45
C PRO A 42 -6.93 -1.14 23.28
N LEU A 43 -6.15 -1.97 23.98
CA LEU A 43 -4.69 -2.03 23.81
C LEU A 43 -4.29 -2.51 22.41
N GLY A 44 -5.02 -3.46 21.84
CA GLY A 44 -4.81 -3.93 20.47
C GLY A 44 -4.98 -2.83 19.43
N ILE A 45 -5.98 -1.95 19.62
CA ILE A 45 -6.21 -0.81 18.73
C ILE A 45 -5.05 0.18 18.82
N VAL A 46 -4.62 0.52 20.04
CA VAL A 46 -3.48 1.43 20.25
C VAL A 46 -2.20 0.86 19.62
N ALA A 47 -1.92 -0.43 19.83
CA ALA A 47 -0.79 -1.10 19.23
C ALA A 47 -0.87 -1.16 17.70
N ALA A 48 -2.06 -1.43 17.14
CA ALA A 48 -2.26 -1.44 15.69
C ALA A 48 -2.06 -0.06 15.07
N VAL A 49 -2.53 1.01 15.73
CA VAL A 49 -2.32 2.40 15.28
C VAL A 49 -0.86 2.81 15.39
N ALA A 50 -0.22 2.57 16.55
CA ALA A 50 1.18 2.91 16.77
C ALA A 50 2.12 2.09 15.86
N GLY A 51 1.89 0.78 15.78
CA GLY A 51 2.62 -0.15 14.92
C GLY A 51 2.40 0.15 13.45
N GLY A 52 1.17 0.46 13.03
CA GLY A 52 0.85 0.87 11.67
C GLY A 52 1.54 2.19 11.28
N TYR A 53 1.60 3.17 12.19
CA TYR A 53 2.30 4.42 11.96
C TYR A 53 3.82 4.23 11.84
N ALA A 54 4.41 3.45 12.75
CA ALA A 54 5.84 3.11 12.69
C ALA A 54 6.17 2.34 11.40
N TYR A 55 5.35 1.35 11.05
CA TYR A 55 5.50 0.58 9.83
C TYR A 55 5.39 1.45 8.57
N LYS A 56 4.39 2.35 8.49
CA LYS A 56 4.25 3.30 7.38
C LYS A 56 5.51 4.11 7.18
N LYS A 57 6.07 4.68 8.26
CA LYS A 57 7.29 5.50 8.20
C LYS A 57 8.51 4.70 7.72
N HIS A 58 8.58 3.41 8.04
CA HIS A 58 9.63 2.52 7.55
C HIS A 58 9.41 2.08 6.09
N ALA A 59 8.17 1.78 5.69
CA ALA A 59 7.83 1.37 4.34
C ALA A 59 8.10 2.51 3.32
N GLU A 60 7.68 3.73 3.65
CA GLU A 60 7.85 4.91 2.80
C GLU A 60 9.32 5.19 2.48
N ARG A 61 10.23 4.95 3.44
CA ARG A 61 11.69 5.04 3.21
C ARG A 61 12.17 4.00 2.20
N ARG A 62 11.66 2.76 2.25
CA ARG A 62 12.03 1.71 1.29
C ARG A 62 11.44 1.97 -0.09
N ASP A 63 10.19 2.43 -0.15
CA ASP A 63 9.51 2.71 -1.39
C ASP A 63 10.13 3.92 -2.10
N ALA A 64 10.54 4.95 -1.36
CA ALA A 64 11.32 6.06 -1.91
C ALA A 64 12.67 5.60 -2.51
N GLN A 65 13.35 4.63 -1.87
CA GLN A 65 14.58 4.04 -2.41
C GLN A 65 14.31 3.21 -3.67
N LYS A 66 13.27 2.39 -3.68
CA LYS A 66 12.84 1.62 -4.86
C LYS A 66 12.45 2.55 -6.01
N ALA A 67 11.69 3.60 -5.74
CA ALA A 67 11.29 4.60 -6.73
C ALA A 67 12.51 5.34 -7.30
N ARG A 68 13.51 5.67 -6.47
CA ARG A 68 14.79 6.24 -6.95
C ARG A 68 15.58 5.26 -7.81
N ALA A 69 15.67 3.99 -7.38
CA ALA A 69 16.35 2.95 -8.16
C ALA A 69 15.64 2.69 -9.50
N GLN A 70 14.31 2.73 -9.53
CA GLN A 70 13.51 2.54 -10.73
C GLN A 70 13.60 3.75 -11.67
N LYS A 71 13.59 4.98 -11.14
CA LYS A 71 13.89 6.19 -11.93
C LYS A 71 15.30 6.16 -12.51
N ALA A 72 16.30 5.73 -11.75
CA ALA A 72 17.67 5.55 -12.25
C ALA A 72 17.76 4.46 -13.33
N ARG A 73 16.94 3.41 -13.25
CA ARG A 73 16.88 2.36 -14.27
C ARG A 73 16.15 2.80 -15.53
N ALA A 74 15.09 3.62 -15.40
CA ALA A 74 14.36 4.22 -16.51
C ALA A 74 15.15 5.34 -17.21
N GLN A 75 16.05 6.00 -16.47
CA GLN A 75 16.99 7.00 -17.00
C GLN A 75 18.26 6.39 -17.61
N ARG A 76 18.43 5.06 -17.60
CA ARG A 76 19.47 4.43 -18.42
C ARG A 76 19.00 4.52 -19.87
N PRO A 77 19.60 5.39 -20.70
CA PRO A 77 19.27 5.40 -22.12
C PRO A 77 19.61 4.02 -22.67
N SER A 78 18.64 3.35 -23.26
CA SER A 78 18.80 2.10 -24.01
C SER A 78 19.65 2.26 -25.28
N GLY A 79 20.41 3.35 -25.41
CA GLY A 79 21.22 3.69 -26.58
C GLY A 79 22.60 3.05 -26.63
N PHE A 80 22.78 1.84 -26.07
CA PHE A 80 24.08 1.14 -26.13
C PHE A 80 23.96 -0.33 -26.58
N ALA A 81 22.96 -0.64 -27.39
CA ALA A 81 22.79 -1.97 -27.96
C ALA A 81 22.35 -1.96 -29.43
N GLU A 82 22.95 -1.10 -30.26
CA GLU A 82 22.92 -1.33 -31.71
C GLU A 82 24.20 -0.84 -32.42
N PRO A 83 25.28 -1.64 -32.42
CA PRO A 83 26.45 -1.39 -33.28
C PRO A 83 26.49 -2.26 -34.55
N THR A 84 25.38 -2.78 -35.10
CA THR A 84 25.51 -3.80 -36.17
C THR A 84 24.44 -3.86 -37.27
N ARG A 85 23.80 -2.75 -37.63
CA ARG A 85 23.04 -2.66 -38.90
C ARG A 85 23.45 -1.47 -39.74
N MET A 86 24.74 -1.40 -40.07
CA MET A 86 25.23 -0.72 -41.26
C MET A 86 26.47 -1.47 -41.75
N GLN A 87 26.26 -2.58 -42.45
CA GLN A 87 27.19 -3.15 -43.45
C GLN A 87 26.63 -4.49 -43.95
N ALA A 88 25.98 -4.45 -45.12
CA ALA A 88 26.00 -5.45 -46.20
C ALA A 88 24.92 -5.07 -47.22
#